data_AF-A0A4V6PX08-F1
#
_entry.id   AF-A0A4V6PX08-F1
#
_cell.length_a   1.000
_cell.length_b   1.000
_cell.length_c   1.000
_cell.angle_alpha   90.00
_cell.angle_beta   90.00
_cell.angle_gamma   90.00
#
_symmetry.space_group_name_H-M   'P 1'
#
loop_
_entity.id
_entity.type
_entity.pdbx_description
1 polymer ?
#
loop_
_entity_poly.entity_id
_entity_poly.type
_entity_poly.pdbx_seq_one_letter_code
_entity_poly.pdbx_strand_id
1 'polypeptide(L)'
;MNMKIAALSSFILLTSAAAIDAAPIVPQDGLWRGDATGGSVEDCNPMMENMLQNNGAFTQKGETRRIKWGGKFDPNSMNIFNEEGAPMAWESTGENSYKGKIFDGSSCANADTNSCTRVGATVTMQLISPTKIEGTTLVELGTLMGDTEAMAALKQMGMADCKVNVTYDVQRVGD
;
A
#
# COMPACT_ATOMS: atom_id res chain seq x y z
N MET A 1 -22.00 44.41 -49.72
CA MET A 1 -22.32 44.21 -48.29
C MET A 1 -21.16 43.40 -47.71
N ASN A 2 -20.21 44.06 -47.05
CA ASN A 2 -18.95 43.46 -46.60
C ASN A 2 -19.01 43.22 -45.09
N MET A 3 -18.95 41.96 -44.67
CA MET A 3 -18.99 41.57 -43.27
C MET A 3 -17.59 41.14 -42.83
N LYS A 4 -16.95 41.95 -41.97
CA LYS A 4 -15.64 41.68 -41.36
C LYS A 4 -15.86 40.85 -40.09
N ILE A 5 -15.25 39.66 -40.02
CA ILE A 5 -15.19 38.82 -38.82
C ILE A 5 -13.94 39.22 -38.03
N ALA A 6 -14.13 39.73 -36.81
CA ALA A 6 -13.06 40.02 -35.87
C ALA A 6 -12.87 38.81 -34.94
N ALA A 7 -11.71 38.18 -34.99
CA ALA A 7 -11.32 37.09 -34.09
C ALA A 7 -10.76 37.67 -32.79
N LEU A 8 -11.45 37.43 -31.68
CA LEU A 8 -10.96 37.70 -30.32
C LEU A 8 -10.07 36.53 -29.89
N SER A 9 -8.76 36.77 -29.81
CA SER A 9 -7.79 35.81 -29.25
C SER A 9 -7.79 35.90 -27.74
N SER A 10 -8.36 34.91 -27.07
CA SER A 10 -8.28 34.73 -25.61
C SER A 10 -6.90 34.22 -25.23
N PHE A 11 -6.09 35.08 -24.62
CA PHE A 11 -4.85 34.70 -23.94
C PHE A 11 -5.21 33.99 -22.62
N ILE A 12 -5.03 32.67 -22.57
CA ILE A 12 -5.07 31.89 -21.33
C ILE A 12 -3.69 32.01 -20.68
N LEU A 13 -3.61 32.76 -19.57
CA LEU A 13 -2.43 32.79 -18.71
C LEU A 13 -2.35 31.48 -17.92
N LEU A 14 -1.45 30.58 -18.33
CA LEU A 14 -1.04 29.45 -17.49
C LEU A 14 -0.13 29.97 -16.38
N THR A 15 -0.68 30.20 -15.20
CA THR A 15 0.11 30.35 -13.97
C THR A 15 0.68 28.99 -13.59
N SER A 16 1.94 28.76 -13.93
CA SER A 16 2.73 27.63 -13.43
C SER A 16 2.84 27.75 -11.91
N ALA A 17 2.17 26.88 -11.16
CA ALA A 17 2.41 26.72 -9.74
C ALA A 17 3.84 26.15 -9.58
N ALA A 18 4.78 27.00 -9.16
CA ALA A 18 6.10 26.54 -8.76
C ALA A 18 5.93 25.61 -7.55
N ALA A 19 6.36 24.35 -7.70
CA ALA A 19 6.47 23.43 -6.58
C ALA A 19 7.45 24.05 -5.57
N ILE A 20 6.95 24.36 -4.37
CA ILE A 20 7.81 24.72 -3.25
C ILE A 20 8.54 23.44 -2.87
N ASP A 21 9.84 23.36 -3.15
CA ASP A 21 10.71 22.29 -2.68
C ASP A 21 10.68 22.30 -1.15
N ALA A 22 9.88 21.40 -0.57
CA ALA A 22 9.90 21.17 0.86
C ALA A 22 11.23 20.51 1.22
N ALA A 23 11.87 20.96 2.29
CA ALA A 23 13.11 20.34 2.74
C ALA A 23 12.92 18.82 2.95
N PRO A 24 13.92 17.98 2.61
CA PRO A 24 13.83 16.54 2.71
C PRO A 24 13.50 16.11 4.15
N ILE A 25 12.49 15.25 4.30
CA ILE A 25 12.10 14.68 5.58
C ILE A 25 13.07 13.55 5.93
N VAL A 26 13.75 13.67 7.08
CA VAL A 26 14.71 12.67 7.56
C VAL A 26 14.09 11.89 8.73
N PRO A 27 13.93 10.56 8.63
CA PRO A 27 13.36 9.76 9.71
C PRO A 27 14.34 9.62 10.89
N GLN A 28 13.82 9.59 12.11
CA GLN A 28 14.60 9.39 13.32
C GLN A 28 14.73 7.92 13.69
N ASP A 29 15.95 7.50 14.03
CA ASP A 29 16.19 6.18 14.63
C ASP A 29 15.45 6.04 15.97
N GLY A 30 15.12 4.81 16.35
CA GLY A 30 14.55 4.52 17.66
C GLY A 30 13.54 3.38 17.63
N LEU A 31 12.65 3.36 18.63
CA LEU A 31 11.53 2.44 18.72
C LEU A 31 10.34 2.96 17.91
N TRP A 32 9.84 2.13 17.00
CA TRP A 32 8.71 2.42 16.13
C TRP A 32 7.62 1.36 16.33
N ARG A 33 6.36 1.77 16.26
CA ARG A 33 5.19 0.89 16.32
C ARG A 33 4.29 1.17 15.12
N GLY A 34 3.87 0.13 14.41
CA GLY A 34 2.83 0.21 13.39
C GLY A 34 1.48 -0.16 13.99
N ASP A 35 0.45 0.65 13.78
CA ASP A 35 -0.92 0.36 14.20
C ASP A 35 -1.83 0.37 12.96
N ALA A 36 -2.74 -0.60 12.84
CA ALA A 36 -3.86 -0.48 11.92
C ALA A 36 -4.85 0.54 12.48
N THR A 37 -5.20 1.55 11.70
CA THR A 37 -6.03 2.69 12.13
C THR A 37 -7.37 2.74 11.43
N GLY A 38 -7.55 1.95 10.37
CA GLY A 38 -8.82 1.79 9.69
C GLY A 38 -8.71 0.86 8.49
N GLY A 39 -9.79 0.79 7.73
CA GLY A 39 -9.83 0.06 6.48
C GLY A 39 -11.23 -0.03 5.91
N SER A 40 -11.34 -0.68 4.77
CA SER A 40 -12.58 -0.91 4.05
C SER A 40 -12.54 -2.25 3.34
N VAL A 41 -13.71 -2.81 3.11
CA VAL A 41 -13.89 -3.97 2.25
C VAL A 41 -14.80 -3.58 1.09
N GLU A 42 -14.50 -4.10 -0.09
CA GLU A 42 -15.27 -3.88 -1.31
C GLU A 42 -15.44 -5.21 -2.02
N ASP A 43 -16.63 -5.45 -2.57
CA ASP A 43 -16.97 -6.68 -3.31
C ASP A 43 -16.70 -7.99 -2.55
N CYS A 44 -16.74 -7.92 -1.22
CA CYS A 44 -16.61 -9.06 -0.32
C CYS A 44 -17.99 -9.58 0.09
N ASN A 45 -18.12 -10.89 0.28
CA ASN A 45 -19.34 -11.42 0.86
C ASN A 45 -19.53 -10.92 2.32
N PRO A 46 -20.78 -10.86 2.82
CA PRO A 46 -21.04 -10.36 4.17
C PRO A 46 -20.36 -11.16 5.29
N MET A 47 -20.10 -12.45 5.07
CA MET A 47 -19.44 -13.30 6.06
C MET A 47 -17.98 -12.88 6.27
N MET A 48 -17.25 -12.58 5.19
CA MET A 48 -15.86 -12.11 5.20
C MET A 48 -15.75 -10.73 5.83
N GLU A 49 -16.64 -9.82 5.45
CA GLU A 49 -16.70 -8.49 6.07
C GLU A 49 -16.89 -8.59 7.59
N ASN A 50 -17.86 -9.38 8.03
CA ASN A 50 -18.10 -9.61 9.46
C ASN A 50 -16.88 -10.23 10.15
N MET A 51 -16.20 -11.18 9.50
CA MET A 51 -15.00 -11.80 10.04
C MET A 51 -13.87 -10.78 10.24
N LEU A 52 -13.59 -9.93 9.24
CA LEU A 52 -12.55 -8.89 9.28
C LEU A 52 -12.88 -7.77 10.28
N GLN A 53 -14.16 -7.43 10.45
CA GLN A 53 -14.56 -6.46 11.47
C GLN A 53 -14.41 -7.06 12.88
N ASN A 54 -14.85 -8.31 13.08
CA ASN A 54 -14.85 -8.94 14.39
C ASN A 54 -13.47 -9.40 14.88
N ASN A 55 -12.54 -9.70 13.97
CA ASN A 55 -11.15 -10.02 14.34
C ASN A 55 -10.28 -8.77 14.58
N GLY A 56 -10.87 -7.57 14.43
CA GLY A 56 -10.20 -6.30 14.63
C GLY A 56 -9.15 -5.96 13.58
N ALA A 57 -9.20 -6.54 12.36
CA ALA A 57 -8.20 -6.33 11.31
C ALA A 57 -7.86 -4.85 11.04
N PHE A 58 -8.83 -3.96 11.25
CA PHE A 58 -8.69 -2.52 11.01
C PHE A 58 -8.25 -1.70 12.23
N THR A 59 -8.10 -2.32 13.40
CA THR A 59 -7.80 -1.63 14.67
C THR A 59 -6.69 -2.31 15.48
N GLN A 60 -5.96 -3.24 14.86
CA GLN A 60 -4.88 -3.98 15.52
C GLN A 60 -3.73 -3.05 15.93
N LYS A 61 -3.28 -3.21 17.17
CA LYS A 61 -2.02 -2.62 17.64
C LYS A 61 -0.89 -3.54 17.22
N GLY A 62 0.08 -3.01 16.49
CA GLY A 62 1.25 -3.78 16.10
C GLY A 62 2.33 -3.75 17.16
N GLU A 63 3.39 -4.49 16.87
CA GLU A 63 4.52 -4.61 17.77
C GLU A 63 5.43 -3.38 17.72
N THR A 64 6.12 -3.12 18.82
CA THR A 64 7.18 -2.11 18.83
C THR A 64 8.49 -2.77 18.43
N ARG A 65 9.18 -2.19 17.44
CA ARG A 65 10.49 -2.65 16.98
C ARG A 65 11.48 -1.48 16.90
N ARG A 66 12.75 -1.75 17.15
CA ARG A 66 13.81 -0.75 16.95
C ARG A 66 14.19 -0.71 15.47
N ILE A 67 14.18 0.48 14.88
CA ILE A 67 14.57 0.73 13.50
C ILE A 67 15.74 1.70 13.49
N LYS A 68 16.75 1.37 12.68
CA LYS A 68 17.88 2.26 12.36
C LYS A 68 17.73 2.67 10.89
N TRP A 69 17.25 3.88 10.67
CA TRP A 69 17.10 4.46 9.34
C TRP A 69 18.42 4.98 8.79
N GLY A 70 19.35 5.40 9.65
CA GLY A 70 20.62 5.97 9.20
C GLY A 70 20.44 7.25 8.38
N GLY A 71 19.39 8.02 8.67
CA GLY A 71 19.10 9.30 8.01
C GLY A 71 18.44 9.18 6.63
N LYS A 72 18.01 7.99 6.20
CA LYS A 72 17.28 7.81 4.95
C LYS A 72 16.05 6.94 5.15
N PHE A 73 14.94 7.34 4.55
CA PHE A 73 13.75 6.51 4.49
C PHE A 73 13.92 5.40 3.44
N ASP A 74 14.01 4.16 3.92
CA ASP A 74 14.01 2.93 3.11
C ASP A 74 13.07 1.90 3.77
N PRO A 75 11.93 1.58 3.14
CA PRO A 75 10.95 0.63 3.67
C PRO A 75 11.50 -0.77 3.93
N ASN A 76 12.62 -1.17 3.32
CA ASN A 76 13.24 -2.45 3.63
C ASN A 76 13.66 -2.58 5.10
N SER A 77 13.90 -1.44 5.77
CA SER A 77 14.18 -1.40 7.21
C SER A 77 12.99 -1.87 8.07
N MET A 78 11.77 -1.84 7.50
CA MET A 78 10.53 -2.28 8.14
C MET A 78 10.17 -3.73 7.83
N ASN A 79 10.97 -4.46 7.02
CA ASN A 79 10.71 -5.88 6.75
C ASN A 79 10.72 -6.73 8.05
N ILE A 80 11.25 -6.21 9.16
CA ILE A 80 11.18 -6.80 10.50
C ILE A 80 9.75 -6.92 11.08
N PHE A 81 8.77 -6.24 10.48
CA PHE A 81 7.35 -6.38 10.82
C PHE A 81 6.64 -7.41 9.95
N ASN A 82 7.26 -7.86 8.86
CA ASN A 82 6.67 -8.86 7.97
C ASN A 82 6.94 -10.26 8.53
N GLU A 83 6.09 -11.22 8.15
CA GLU A 83 6.34 -12.62 8.41
C GLU A 83 7.65 -13.08 7.72
N GLU A 84 8.37 -14.01 8.35
CA GLU A 84 9.58 -14.58 7.79
C GLU A 84 9.28 -15.19 6.40
N GLY A 85 10.02 -14.76 5.38
CA GLY A 85 9.88 -15.30 4.02
C GLY A 85 8.92 -14.57 3.09
N ALA A 86 8.38 -13.41 3.49
CA ALA A 86 7.59 -12.52 2.62
C ALA A 86 8.40 -11.30 2.14
N PRO A 87 9.34 -11.46 1.20
CA PRO A 87 10.10 -10.32 0.67
C PRO A 87 9.16 -9.39 -0.10
N MET A 88 9.25 -8.09 0.17
CA MET A 88 8.52 -7.07 -0.56
C MET A 88 9.45 -6.36 -1.54
N ALA A 89 9.06 -6.30 -2.81
CA ALA A 89 9.77 -5.47 -3.78
C ALA A 89 9.24 -4.04 -3.69
N TRP A 90 10.11 -3.10 -3.32
CA TRP A 90 9.79 -1.69 -3.18
C TRP A 90 10.24 -0.88 -4.39
N GLU A 91 9.39 0.03 -4.84
CA GLU A 91 9.66 1.03 -5.87
C GLU A 91 9.44 2.42 -5.29
N SER A 92 10.38 3.34 -5.52
CA SER A 92 10.25 4.74 -5.10
C SER A 92 9.25 5.47 -6.00
N THR A 93 8.24 6.11 -5.40
CA THR A 93 7.22 6.90 -6.12
C THR A 93 7.34 8.41 -5.87
N GLY A 94 8.24 8.82 -4.97
CA GLY A 94 8.54 10.22 -4.66
C GLY A 94 9.64 10.33 -3.59
N GLU A 95 9.96 11.56 -3.18
CA GLU A 95 11.10 11.85 -2.27
C GLU A 95 11.00 11.17 -0.88
N ASN A 96 9.81 10.73 -0.48
CA ASN A 96 9.56 10.05 0.79
C ASN A 96 8.46 8.99 0.67
N SER A 97 8.24 8.48 -0.54
CA SER A 97 7.10 7.63 -0.86
C SER A 97 7.56 6.40 -1.62
N TYR A 98 7.02 5.24 -1.22
CA TYR A 98 7.32 3.97 -1.85
C TYR A 98 6.05 3.18 -2.07
N LYS A 99 6.09 2.34 -3.11
CA LYS A 99 5.07 1.35 -3.42
C LYS A 99 5.72 -0.03 -3.39
N GLY A 100 5.17 -0.89 -2.56
CA GLY A 100 5.58 -2.28 -2.39
C GLY A 100 4.59 -3.22 -3.05
N LYS A 101 5.08 -4.36 -3.53
CA LYS A 101 4.24 -5.50 -3.91
C LYS A 101 4.64 -6.71 -3.11
N ILE A 102 3.66 -7.33 -2.45
CA ILE A 102 3.84 -8.60 -1.75
C ILE A 102 3.59 -9.72 -2.76
N PHE A 103 4.60 -10.55 -2.95
CA PHE A 103 4.51 -11.76 -3.73
C PHE A 103 4.52 -12.95 -2.77
N ASP A 104 3.58 -13.88 -2.93
CA ASP A 104 3.68 -15.16 -2.24
C ASP A 104 4.77 -16.01 -2.94
N GLY A 105 5.97 -16.01 -2.37
CA GLY A 105 7.10 -16.81 -2.86
C GLY A 105 6.96 -18.32 -2.62
N SER A 106 6.02 -18.77 -1.79
CA SER A 106 5.80 -20.19 -1.49
C SER A 106 4.90 -20.89 -2.52
N SER A 107 4.13 -20.13 -3.29
CA SER A 107 3.23 -20.64 -4.34
C SER A 107 3.94 -21.26 -5.56
N CYS A 108 5.28 -21.24 -5.58
CA CYS A 108 6.11 -21.62 -6.72
C CYS A 108 7.05 -22.80 -6.49
N ALA A 109 6.76 -23.67 -5.52
CA ALA A 109 7.63 -24.80 -5.21
C ALA A 109 7.78 -25.83 -6.36
N ASN A 110 6.92 -25.82 -7.38
CA ASN A 110 6.98 -26.75 -8.52
C ASN A 110 7.06 -25.98 -9.84
N ALA A 111 8.03 -26.36 -10.68
CA ALA A 111 8.63 -25.61 -11.79
C ALA A 111 7.78 -25.43 -13.07
N ASP A 112 6.48 -25.18 -12.91
CA ASP A 112 5.59 -24.92 -14.04
C ASP A 112 5.42 -23.39 -14.14
N THR A 113 6.27 -22.76 -14.97
CA THR A 113 6.43 -21.30 -15.08
C THR A 113 5.18 -20.51 -15.47
N ASN A 114 4.04 -21.18 -15.71
CA ASN A 114 2.78 -20.56 -16.09
C ASN A 114 1.77 -20.42 -14.94
N SER A 115 2.03 -20.97 -13.75
CA SER A 115 1.11 -20.90 -12.59
C SER A 115 1.63 -20.04 -11.44
N CYS A 116 2.68 -19.26 -11.69
CA CYS A 116 3.46 -18.59 -10.66
C CYS A 116 3.37 -17.07 -10.72
N THR A 117 3.34 -16.48 -9.52
CA THR A 117 3.31 -15.04 -9.21
C THR A 117 1.96 -14.37 -9.41
N ARG A 118 1.18 -14.30 -8.33
CA ARG A 118 0.09 -13.33 -8.20
C ARG A 118 0.43 -12.34 -7.10
N VAL A 119 0.31 -11.06 -7.41
CA VAL A 119 0.49 -9.98 -6.43
C VAL A 119 -0.69 -10.06 -5.49
N GLY A 120 -0.43 -10.50 -4.26
CA GLY A 120 -1.47 -10.66 -3.27
C GLY A 120 -1.87 -9.36 -2.59
N ALA A 121 -0.92 -8.43 -2.51
CA ALA A 121 -1.15 -7.12 -1.93
C ALA A 121 -0.25 -6.05 -2.55
N THR A 122 -0.81 -4.85 -2.69
CA THR A 122 -0.07 -3.63 -2.97
C THR A 122 0.02 -2.82 -1.69
N VAL A 123 1.22 -2.44 -1.30
CA VAL A 123 1.48 -1.60 -0.14
C VAL A 123 1.94 -0.23 -0.61
N THR A 124 1.46 0.85 0.00
CA THR A 124 2.06 2.17 -0.15
C THR A 124 2.50 2.68 1.21
N MET A 125 3.61 3.40 1.24
CA MET A 125 4.14 4.00 2.45
C MET A 125 4.71 5.38 2.13
N GLN A 126 4.48 6.32 3.05
CA GLN A 126 4.96 7.68 2.94
C GLN A 126 5.46 8.18 4.30
N LEU A 127 6.70 8.70 4.33
CA LEU A 127 7.20 9.41 5.49
C LEU A 127 6.62 10.82 5.51
N ILE A 128 5.78 11.11 6.51
CA ILE A 128 5.05 12.38 6.65
C ILE A 128 5.79 13.35 7.57
N SER A 129 6.53 12.81 8.54
CA SER A 129 7.39 13.57 9.44
C SER A 129 8.56 12.71 9.92
N PRO A 130 9.59 13.28 10.57
CA PRO A 130 10.70 12.50 11.14
C PRO A 130 10.28 11.35 12.08
N THR A 131 9.05 11.36 12.59
CA THR A 131 8.52 10.40 13.58
C THR A 131 7.22 9.73 13.15
N LYS A 132 6.74 9.96 11.92
CA LYS A 132 5.47 9.41 11.43
C LYS A 132 5.57 8.98 9.97
N ILE A 133 5.14 7.74 9.72
CA ILE A 133 4.91 7.16 8.40
C ILE A 133 3.42 6.79 8.31
N GLU A 134 2.82 7.05 7.17
CA GLU A 134 1.48 6.56 6.83
C GLU A 134 1.62 5.49 5.75
N GLY A 135 0.78 4.45 5.84
CA GLY A 135 0.77 3.40 4.85
C GLY A 135 -0.63 2.88 4.55
N THR A 136 -0.80 2.32 3.37
CA THR A 136 -2.01 1.57 3.01
C THR A 136 -1.62 0.23 2.41
N THR A 137 -2.43 -0.79 2.68
CA THR A 137 -2.30 -2.10 2.03
C THR A 137 -3.63 -2.42 1.36
N LEU A 138 -3.58 -2.62 0.05
CA LEU A 138 -4.69 -3.17 -0.73
C LEU A 138 -4.40 -4.64 -1.00
N VAL A 139 -5.22 -5.51 -0.43
CA VAL A 139 -5.20 -6.96 -0.66
C VAL A 139 -6.31 -7.31 -1.65
N GLU A 140 -5.97 -8.04 -2.70
CA GLU A 140 -6.92 -8.53 -3.69
C GLU A 140 -7.04 -10.06 -3.52
N LEU A 141 -8.11 -10.54 -2.87
CA LEU A 141 -8.17 -11.96 -2.48
C LEU A 141 -8.21 -12.92 -3.68
N GLY A 142 -8.83 -12.51 -4.79
CA GLY A 142 -8.84 -13.34 -6.00
C GLY A 142 -7.49 -13.54 -6.67
N THR A 143 -6.52 -12.67 -6.38
CA THR A 143 -5.16 -12.83 -6.88
C THR A 143 -4.33 -13.69 -5.93
N LEU A 144 -4.60 -13.72 -4.62
CA LEU A 144 -3.79 -14.52 -3.68
C LEU A 144 -3.80 -16.03 -3.94
N MET A 145 -4.89 -16.55 -4.51
CA MET A 145 -5.08 -17.99 -4.67
C MET A 145 -5.12 -18.29 -6.17
N GLY A 146 -4.16 -19.08 -6.68
CA GLY A 146 -3.99 -19.41 -8.12
C GLY A 146 -5.25 -20.00 -8.79
N ASP A 147 -5.20 -20.27 -10.10
CA ASP A 147 -6.31 -20.90 -10.87
C ASP A 147 -6.51 -22.37 -10.46
N THR A 148 -7.06 -22.56 -9.27
CA THR A 148 -7.31 -23.86 -8.65
C THR A 148 -8.81 -24.08 -8.50
N GLU A 149 -9.23 -25.33 -8.30
CA GLU A 149 -10.62 -25.65 -7.97
C GLU A 149 -11.09 -24.92 -6.69
N ALA A 150 -10.17 -24.60 -5.78
CA ALA A 150 -10.45 -23.78 -4.61
C ALA A 150 -10.90 -22.35 -5.00
N MET A 151 -10.38 -21.77 -6.09
CA MET A 151 -10.86 -20.48 -6.60
C MET A 151 -12.28 -20.57 -7.17
N ALA A 152 -12.67 -21.70 -7.77
CA ALA A 152 -14.05 -21.88 -8.21
C ALA A 152 -15.01 -21.88 -7.01
N ALA A 153 -14.63 -22.53 -5.91
CA ALA A 153 -15.40 -22.52 -4.66
C ALA A 153 -15.46 -21.11 -4.03
N LEU A 154 -14.34 -20.39 -3.96
CA LEU A 154 -14.30 -19.02 -3.43
C LEU A 154 -15.05 -18.02 -4.30
N LYS A 155 -15.00 -18.19 -5.62
CA LYS A 155 -15.82 -17.42 -6.56
C LYS A 155 -17.31 -17.66 -6.34
N GLN A 156 -17.72 -18.90 -6.10
CA GLN A 156 -19.11 -19.21 -5.72
C GLN A 156 -19.50 -18.58 -4.37
N MET A 157 -18.54 -18.37 -3.48
CA MET A 157 -18.73 -17.65 -2.22
C MET A 157 -18.64 -16.12 -2.36
N GLY A 158 -18.44 -15.57 -3.57
CA GLY A 158 -18.33 -14.13 -3.80
C GLY A 158 -17.05 -13.51 -3.24
N MET A 159 -15.94 -14.25 -3.24
CA MET A 159 -14.65 -13.80 -2.69
C MET A 159 -13.59 -13.49 -3.77
N ALA A 160 -13.88 -13.77 -5.05
CA ALA A 160 -12.92 -13.59 -6.13
C ALA A 160 -12.59 -12.12 -6.42
N ASP A 161 -13.56 -11.22 -6.24
CA ASP A 161 -13.36 -9.79 -6.50
C ASP A 161 -13.17 -8.99 -5.19
N CYS A 162 -13.12 -9.69 -4.05
CA CYS A 162 -13.03 -9.07 -2.73
C CYS A 162 -11.71 -8.32 -2.57
N LYS A 163 -11.83 -7.02 -2.30
CA LYS A 163 -10.73 -6.11 -2.00
C LYS A 163 -10.79 -5.69 -0.55
N VAL A 164 -9.64 -5.77 0.11
CA VAL A 164 -9.48 -5.32 1.49
C VAL A 164 -8.44 -4.22 1.49
N ASN A 165 -8.83 -3.02 1.92
CA ASN A 165 -7.91 -1.91 2.12
C ASN A 165 -7.71 -1.72 3.63
N VAL A 166 -6.46 -1.65 4.07
CA VAL A 166 -6.10 -1.38 5.47
C VAL A 166 -5.17 -0.18 5.52
N THR A 167 -5.48 0.76 6.41
CA THR A 167 -4.66 1.94 6.68
C THR A 167 -3.83 1.72 7.93
N TYR A 168 -2.57 2.13 7.88
CA TYR A 168 -1.61 1.99 8.96
C TYR A 168 -0.96 3.32 9.30
N ASP A 169 -0.76 3.55 10.60
CA ASP A 169 0.11 4.59 11.13
C ASP A 169 1.33 3.92 11.75
N VAL A 170 2.53 4.27 11.28
CA VAL A 170 3.78 3.85 11.92
C VAL A 170 4.40 5.06 12.60
N GLN A 171 4.54 5.00 13.92
CA GLN A 171 4.97 6.13 14.74
C GLN A 171 6.19 5.77 15.58
N ARG A 172 7.11 6.71 15.73
CA ARG A 172 8.20 6.62 16.69
C ARG A 172 7.65 6.80 18.11
N VAL A 173 7.91 5.84 18.97
CA VAL A 173 7.42 5.78 20.36
C VAL A 173 8.53 5.90 21.40
N GLY A 174 9.81 5.90 20.99
CA GLY A 174 10.95 6.08 21.88
C GLY A 174 12.31 5.94 21.19
N ASP A 175 13.38 5.95 21.97
CA ASP A 175 14.78 5.71 21.56
C ASP A 175 15.20 4.23 21.71
#